data_AF-A0A212JTN1-F1
#
_entry.id   AF-A0A212JTN1-F1
#
_cell.length_a   1.000
_cell.length_b   1.000
_cell.length_c   1.000
_cell.angle_alpha   90.00
_cell.angle_beta   90.00
_cell.angle_gamma   90.00
#
_symmetry.space_group_name_H-M   'P 1'
#
loop_
_entity.id
_entity.type
_entity.pdbx_description
1 polymer ?
#
loop_
_entity_poly.entity_id
_entity_poly.type
_entity_poly.pdbx_seq_one_letter_code
_entity_poly.pdbx_strand_id
1 'polypeptide(L)'
;MKFEPTYNYSQTDLDKEENQILWKFGELIKSLITIASDADRQRYVIGIGIVTDEMVLDFESYFTLSYNQYLDNQLLNKDAFDELMLLDDFFEKRSGDKDPDFWDDSLLDINNDWNIARKKAKRILEIMGWNNLDIECEHTDIYNSKHIIRQQTITPLVNKKS
;
A
#
# COMPACT_ATOMS: atom_id res chain seq x y z
N MET A 1 15.08 4.19 15.28
CA MET A 1 15.51 3.65 13.97
C MET A 1 15.41 4.78 12.93
N LYS A 2 16.20 4.79 11.85
CA LYS A 2 16.07 5.82 10.79
C LYS A 2 15.64 5.18 9.48
N PHE A 3 14.49 5.59 8.96
CA PHE A 3 13.97 5.13 7.67
C PHE A 3 14.38 6.10 6.56
N GLU A 4 14.91 5.54 5.47
CA GLU A 4 15.26 6.26 4.25
C GLU A 4 14.35 5.75 3.11
N PRO A 5 13.31 6.49 2.69
CA PRO A 5 12.23 5.95 1.86
C PRO A 5 12.65 5.35 0.52
N THR A 6 13.65 5.95 -0.13
CA THR A 6 14.11 5.51 -1.45
C THR A 6 15.21 4.45 -1.37
N TYR A 7 15.59 4.01 -0.16
CA TYR A 7 16.55 2.93 0.02
C TYR A 7 15.86 1.58 -0.15
N ASN A 8 16.47 0.68 -0.92
CA ASN A 8 15.89 -0.63 -1.18
C ASN A 8 16.20 -1.63 -0.05
N TYR A 9 15.35 -1.63 0.98
CA TYR A 9 15.47 -2.56 2.10
C TYR A 9 15.28 -4.03 1.71
N SER A 10 14.64 -4.35 0.57
CA SER A 10 14.48 -5.74 0.12
C SER A 10 15.79 -6.41 -0.30
N GLN A 11 16.86 -5.62 -0.49
CA GLN A 11 18.20 -6.10 -0.81
C GLN A 11 19.11 -6.23 0.42
N THR A 12 18.58 -5.92 1.60
CA THR A 12 19.31 -6.10 2.86
C THR A 12 19.15 -7.52 3.39
N ASP A 13 19.90 -7.83 4.45
CA ASP A 13 19.75 -9.08 5.18
C ASP A 13 18.43 -9.06 5.98
N LEU A 14 17.39 -9.66 5.40
CA LEU A 14 16.07 -9.75 6.01
C LEU A 14 16.01 -10.75 7.17
N ASP A 15 17.08 -11.47 7.54
CA ASP A 15 17.09 -12.23 8.80
C ASP A 15 17.27 -11.30 10.01
N LYS A 16 17.67 -10.03 9.77
CA LYS A 16 17.76 -9.00 10.80
C LYS A 16 16.42 -8.30 10.98
N GLU A 17 15.91 -8.34 12.20
CA GLU A 17 14.61 -7.75 12.57
C GLU A 17 14.49 -6.27 12.16
N GLU A 18 15.52 -5.45 12.39
CA GLU A 18 15.53 -4.04 11.98
C GLU A 18 15.29 -3.85 10.47
N ASN A 19 15.94 -4.67 9.64
CA ASN A 19 15.78 -4.60 8.20
C ASN A 19 14.37 -5.04 7.77
N GLN A 20 13.81 -6.06 8.42
CA GLN A 20 12.43 -6.47 8.18
C GLN A 20 11.44 -5.36 8.52
N ILE A 21 11.62 -4.69 9.68
CA ILE A 21 10.75 -3.60 10.12
C ILE A 21 10.79 -2.46 9.09
N LEU A 22 11.98 -2.05 8.66
CA LEU A 22 12.15 -0.98 7.67
C LEU A 22 11.59 -1.36 6.30
N TRP A 23 11.80 -2.60 5.87
CA TRP A 23 11.22 -3.11 4.62
C TRP A 23 9.69 -3.08 4.67
N LYS A 24 9.08 -3.67 5.71
CA LYS A 24 7.61 -3.66 5.85
C LYS A 24 7.04 -2.25 5.95
N PHE A 25 7.73 -1.34 6.64
CA PHE A 25 7.31 0.05 6.73
C PHE A 25 7.35 0.75 5.36
N GLY A 26 8.36 0.43 4.54
CA GLY A 26 8.41 0.85 3.14
C GLY A 26 7.24 0.30 2.32
N GLU A 27 6.88 -0.97 2.49
CA GLU A 27 5.71 -1.56 1.82
C GLU A 27 4.39 -0.91 2.27
N LEU A 28 4.20 -0.60 3.56
CA LEU A 28 3.04 0.16 4.04
C LEU A 28 2.90 1.51 3.31
N ILE A 29 4.00 2.25 3.14
CA ILE A 29 3.99 3.53 2.42
C ILE A 29 3.58 3.32 0.96
N LYS A 30 4.05 2.27 0.30
CA LYS A 30 3.63 1.94 -1.07
C LYS A 30 2.15 1.60 -1.13
N SER A 31 1.62 0.78 -0.22
CA SER A 31 0.20 0.46 -0.16
C SER A 31 -0.65 1.73 -0.01
N LEU A 32 -0.24 2.67 0.85
CA LEU A 32 -0.92 3.96 0.98
C LEU A 32 -0.84 4.81 -0.31
N ILE A 33 0.30 4.83 -1.00
CA ILE A 33 0.43 5.53 -2.30
C ILE A 33 -0.50 4.91 -3.34
N THR A 34 -0.57 3.57 -3.41
CA THR A 34 -1.49 2.86 -4.29
C THR A 34 -2.94 3.21 -3.95
N ILE A 35 -3.37 3.09 -2.69
CA ILE A 35 -4.72 3.45 -2.27
C ILE A 35 -5.03 4.92 -2.55
N ALA A 36 -4.07 5.83 -2.39
CA ALA A 36 -4.25 7.26 -2.65
C ALA A 36 -4.35 7.62 -4.15
N SER A 37 -3.98 6.71 -5.05
CA SER A 37 -3.94 6.94 -6.49
C SER A 37 -5.32 6.83 -7.15
N ASP A 38 -5.42 7.28 -8.41
CA ASP A 38 -6.61 7.04 -9.22
C ASP A 38 -6.77 5.55 -9.59
N ALA A 39 -7.96 5.19 -10.07
CA ALA A 39 -8.30 3.79 -10.36
C ALA A 39 -7.40 3.14 -11.43
N ASP A 40 -6.99 3.90 -12.46
CA ASP A 40 -6.12 3.36 -13.51
C ASP A 40 -4.72 3.06 -12.96
N ARG A 41 -4.20 3.96 -12.12
CA ARG A 41 -2.92 3.75 -11.44
C ARG A 41 -2.99 2.61 -10.43
N GLN A 42 -4.08 2.48 -9.69
CA GLN A 42 -4.33 1.36 -8.77
C GLN A 42 -4.28 0.02 -9.52
N ARG A 43 -5.05 -0.10 -10.61
CA ARG A 43 -5.07 -1.31 -11.45
C ARG A 43 -3.70 -1.62 -12.03
N TYR A 44 -2.98 -0.60 -12.49
CA TYR A 44 -1.63 -0.79 -13.00
C TYR A 44 -0.70 -1.35 -11.94
N VAL A 45 -0.64 -0.73 -10.76
CA VAL A 45 0.32 -1.13 -9.71
C VAL A 45 0.05 -2.53 -9.17
N ILE A 46 -1.22 -2.87 -8.94
CA ILE A 46 -1.59 -4.22 -8.49
C ILE A 46 -1.30 -5.26 -9.58
N GLY A 47 -1.57 -4.92 -10.85
CA GLY A 47 -1.35 -5.83 -11.97
C GLY A 47 -2.41 -6.92 -12.04
N ILE A 48 -1.99 -8.19 -12.04
CA ILE A 48 -2.91 -9.33 -12.10
C ILE A 48 -3.48 -9.64 -10.71
N GLY A 49 -4.78 -9.42 -10.51
CA GLY A 49 -5.47 -9.73 -9.26
C GLY A 49 -6.85 -9.05 -9.19
N ILE A 50 -7.54 -9.20 -8.06
CA ILE A 50 -8.72 -8.39 -7.72
C ILE A 50 -8.21 -7.13 -7.03
N VAL A 51 -8.25 -6.00 -7.72
CA VAL A 51 -7.54 -4.78 -7.34
C VAL A 51 -8.04 -4.21 -6.01
N THR A 52 -9.36 -4.24 -5.78
CA THR A 52 -9.96 -3.85 -4.50
C THR A 52 -9.46 -4.68 -3.33
N ASP A 53 -9.39 -6.00 -3.51
CA ASP A 53 -9.02 -6.94 -2.45
C ASP A 53 -7.53 -6.84 -2.14
N GLU A 54 -6.68 -6.89 -3.17
CA GLU A 54 -5.21 -6.83 -3.01
C GLU A 54 -4.79 -5.53 -2.32
N MET A 55 -5.38 -4.37 -2.65
CA MET A 55 -5.07 -3.11 -1.97
C MET A 55 -5.36 -3.14 -0.46
N VAL A 56 -6.48 -3.76 -0.05
CA VAL A 56 -6.83 -3.84 1.38
C VAL A 56 -5.97 -4.89 2.08
N LEU A 57 -5.75 -6.05 1.45
CA LEU A 57 -4.89 -7.11 2.00
C LEU A 57 -3.44 -6.67 2.18
N ASP A 58 -2.88 -5.91 1.23
CA ASP A 58 -1.55 -5.33 1.36
C ASP A 58 -1.50 -4.35 2.54
N PHE A 59 -2.49 -3.47 2.64
CA PHE A 59 -2.59 -2.53 3.76
C PHE A 59 -2.65 -3.26 5.10
N GLU A 60 -3.52 -4.25 5.27
CA GLU A 60 -3.65 -5.04 6.50
C GLU A 60 -2.35 -5.79 6.84
N SER A 61 -1.73 -6.40 5.83
CA SER A 61 -0.49 -7.17 5.99
C SER A 61 0.66 -6.32 6.51
N TYR A 62 0.78 -5.08 6.01
CA TYR A 62 1.87 -4.19 6.39
C TYR A 62 1.54 -3.27 7.56
N PHE A 63 0.28 -2.89 7.79
CA PHE A 63 -0.10 -2.09 8.95
C PHE A 63 -0.50 -2.95 10.15
N THR A 64 -1.64 -3.64 10.06
CA THR A 64 -2.35 -4.26 11.18
C THR A 64 -1.52 -5.33 11.88
N LEU A 65 -0.67 -6.03 11.12
CA LEU A 65 0.24 -7.07 11.67
C LEU A 65 1.55 -6.52 12.26
N SER A 66 1.92 -5.26 11.98
CA SER A 66 3.27 -4.74 12.26
C SER A 66 3.29 -3.40 13.02
N TYR A 67 2.14 -2.74 13.26
CA TYR A 67 2.10 -1.38 13.80
C TYR A 67 2.79 -1.20 15.15
N ASN A 68 2.75 -2.20 16.04
CA ASN A 68 3.45 -2.15 17.34
C ASN A 68 4.96 -1.94 17.13
N GLN A 69 5.55 -2.65 16.16
CA GLN A 69 6.97 -2.50 15.83
C GLN A 69 7.27 -1.09 15.30
N TYR A 70 6.34 -0.47 14.57
CA TYR A 70 6.52 0.90 14.08
C TYR A 70 6.46 1.94 15.19
N LEU A 71 5.56 1.77 16.16
CA LEU A 71 5.46 2.65 17.33
C LEU A 71 6.70 2.52 18.22
N ASP A 72 7.12 1.29 18.53
CA ASP A 72 8.29 1.02 19.38
C ASP A 72 9.59 1.60 18.77
N ASN A 73 9.69 1.59 17.44
CA ASN A 73 10.86 2.10 16.72
C ASN A 73 10.74 3.57 16.28
N GLN A 74 9.64 4.24 16.67
CA GLN A 74 9.34 5.64 16.34
C GLN A 74 9.27 5.92 14.83
N LEU A 75 8.85 4.93 14.05
CA LEU A 75 8.57 5.06 12.61
C LEU A 75 7.17 5.67 12.37
N LEU A 76 6.23 5.44 13.29
CA LEU A 76 4.94 6.11 13.33
C LEU A 76 4.85 7.04 14.54
N ASN A 77 4.34 8.24 14.30
CA ASN A 77 3.86 9.09 15.38
C ASN A 77 2.38 8.78 15.68
N LYS A 78 1.88 9.31 16.80
CA LYS A 78 0.51 9.07 17.24
C LYS A 78 -0.53 9.53 16.22
N ASP A 79 -0.36 10.71 15.62
CA ASP A 79 -1.34 11.27 14.68
C ASP A 79 -1.48 10.40 13.42
N ALA A 80 -0.37 9.91 12.87
CA ALA A 80 -0.38 9.00 11.74
C ALA A 80 -0.99 7.65 12.10
N PHE A 81 -0.67 7.12 13.29
CA PHE A 81 -1.25 5.87 13.79
C PHE A 81 -2.77 5.96 13.95
N ASP A 82 -3.28 7.03 14.55
CA ASP A 82 -4.71 7.23 14.76
C ASP A 82 -5.46 7.28 13.40
N GLU A 83 -4.91 7.94 12.38
CA GLU A 83 -5.49 7.97 11.04
C GLU A 83 -5.41 6.61 10.30
N LEU A 84 -4.33 5.85 10.49
CA LEU A 84 -4.21 4.48 9.96
C LEU A 84 -5.28 3.56 10.57
N MET A 85 -5.53 3.65 11.88
CA MET A 85 -6.61 2.92 12.54
C MET A 85 -8.00 3.31 12.01
N LEU A 86 -8.21 4.59 11.68
CA LEU A 86 -9.46 5.05 11.06
C LEU A 86 -9.63 4.60 9.61
N LEU A 87 -8.56 4.25 8.91
CA LEU A 87 -8.61 3.63 7.58
C LEU A 87 -8.87 2.12 7.70
N ASP A 88 -8.24 1.44 8.65
CA ASP A 88 -8.48 0.03 8.98
C ASP A 88 -9.96 -0.22 9.34
N ASP A 89 -10.50 0.53 10.29
CA ASP A 89 -11.92 0.47 10.67
C ASP A 89 -12.87 0.83 9.50
N PHE A 90 -12.41 1.66 8.57
CA PHE A 90 -13.17 1.97 7.36
C PHE A 90 -13.29 0.74 6.45
N PHE A 91 -12.21 -0.03 6.25
CA PHE A 91 -12.26 -1.27 5.47
C PHE A 91 -13.06 -2.36 6.19
N GLU A 92 -12.88 -2.53 7.50
CA GLU A 92 -13.60 -3.55 8.27
C GLU A 92 -15.12 -3.34 8.31
N LYS A 93 -15.59 -2.09 8.25
CA LYS A 93 -17.03 -1.81 8.13
C LYS A 93 -17.65 -2.27 6.80
N ARG A 94 -16.82 -2.53 5.79
CA ARG A 94 -17.21 -2.98 4.44
C ARG A 94 -16.92 -4.45 4.19
N SER A 95 -16.18 -5.10 5.08
CA SER A 95 -15.75 -6.50 4.92
C SER A 95 -16.92 -7.49 4.83
N GLY A 96 -16.71 -8.57 4.06
CA GLY A 96 -17.70 -9.60 3.81
C GLY A 96 -18.88 -9.10 2.96
N ASP A 97 -20.08 -9.60 3.24
CA ASP A 97 -21.27 -9.27 2.46
C ASP A 97 -21.90 -7.91 2.81
N LYS A 98 -21.22 -7.08 3.61
CA LYS A 98 -21.74 -5.79 4.10
C LYS A 98 -21.84 -4.75 2.98
N ASP A 99 -20.88 -4.76 2.05
CA ASP A 99 -20.81 -3.81 0.95
C ASP A 99 -20.17 -4.44 -0.31
N PRO A 100 -20.91 -5.27 -1.07
CA PRO A 100 -20.36 -5.95 -2.24
C PRO A 100 -19.86 -5.00 -3.33
N ASP A 101 -20.50 -3.83 -3.49
CA ASP A 101 -20.14 -2.84 -4.50
C ASP A 101 -18.78 -2.19 -4.21
N PHE A 102 -18.34 -2.20 -2.95
CA PHE A 102 -17.00 -1.75 -2.57
C PHE A 102 -15.90 -2.70 -3.07
N TRP A 103 -16.19 -3.99 -3.16
CA TRP A 103 -15.23 -5.02 -3.59
C TRP A 103 -15.31 -5.36 -5.09
N ASP A 104 -16.10 -4.62 -5.85
CA ASP A 104 -16.21 -4.79 -7.30
C ASP A 104 -15.22 -3.87 -8.04
N ASP A 105 -14.19 -4.46 -8.63
CA ASP A 105 -13.18 -3.77 -9.47
C ASP A 105 -13.79 -2.94 -10.61
N SER A 106 -14.97 -3.32 -11.11
CA SER A 106 -15.68 -2.59 -12.16
C SER A 106 -16.27 -1.27 -11.67
N LEU A 107 -16.44 -1.12 -10.35
CA LEU A 107 -16.95 0.09 -9.70
C LEU A 107 -15.83 0.94 -9.08
N LEU A 108 -14.57 0.49 -9.12
CA LEU A 108 -13.43 1.12 -8.44
C LEU A 108 -13.28 2.64 -8.75
N ASP A 109 -13.56 3.07 -9.98
CA ASP A 109 -13.43 4.46 -10.42
C ASP A 109 -14.63 5.34 -10.05
N ILE A 110 -15.81 4.75 -9.85
CA ILE A 110 -17.06 5.48 -9.60
C ILE A 110 -17.59 5.35 -8.17
N ASN A 111 -17.20 4.30 -7.44
CA ASN A 111 -17.63 4.07 -6.07
C ASN A 111 -17.08 5.17 -5.15
N ASN A 112 -17.98 5.85 -4.44
CA ASN A 112 -17.63 6.98 -3.59
C ASN A 112 -16.78 6.57 -2.37
N ASP A 113 -16.91 5.35 -1.89
CA ASP A 113 -16.13 4.86 -0.75
C ASP A 113 -14.66 4.66 -1.09
N TRP A 114 -14.35 4.25 -2.32
CA TRP A 114 -12.98 4.28 -2.82
C TRP A 114 -12.43 5.72 -2.91
N ASN A 115 -13.26 6.70 -3.24
CA ASN A 115 -12.85 8.11 -3.17
C ASN A 115 -12.59 8.57 -1.72
N ILE A 116 -13.29 8.03 -0.73
CA ILE A 116 -13.01 8.28 0.68
C ILE A 116 -11.70 7.60 1.09
N ALA A 117 -11.47 6.34 0.73
CA ALA A 117 -10.24 5.61 0.99
C ALA A 117 -9.01 6.34 0.41
N ARG A 118 -9.09 6.78 -0.85
CA ARG A 118 -8.05 7.59 -1.52
C ARG A 118 -7.70 8.84 -0.73
N LYS A 119 -8.71 9.58 -0.26
CA LYS A 119 -8.51 10.82 0.53
C LYS A 119 -7.88 10.54 1.88
N LYS A 120 -8.30 9.46 2.57
CA LYS A 120 -7.73 9.03 3.84
C LYS A 120 -6.25 8.65 3.69
N ALA A 121 -5.92 7.80 2.71
CA ALA A 121 -4.54 7.40 2.44
C ALA A 121 -3.65 8.61 2.10
N LYS A 122 -4.14 9.53 1.26
CA LYS A 122 -3.42 10.78 0.96
C LYS A 122 -3.15 11.61 2.21
N ARG A 123 -4.15 11.75 3.09
CA ARG A 123 -4.03 12.48 4.35
C ARG A 123 -2.98 11.86 5.28
N ILE A 124 -2.97 10.52 5.38
CA ILE A 124 -1.97 9.78 6.16
C ILE A 124 -0.55 10.08 5.63
N LEU A 125 -0.35 10.00 4.31
CA LEU A 125 0.95 10.34 3.69
C LEU A 125 1.38 11.78 3.98
N GLU A 126 0.45 12.74 4.01
CA GLU A 126 0.74 14.13 4.39
C GLU A 126 1.18 14.26 5.85
N ILE A 127 0.51 13.58 6.79
CA ILE A 127 0.86 13.59 8.22
C ILE A 127 2.24 12.98 8.45
N MET A 128 2.57 11.93 7.71
CA MET A 128 3.87 11.27 7.76
C MET A 128 4.98 12.06 7.05
N GLY A 129 4.65 13.13 6.30
CA GLY A 129 5.61 13.93 5.54
C GLY A 129 6.09 13.27 4.24
N TRP A 130 5.35 12.30 3.71
CA TRP A 130 5.68 11.50 2.53
C TRP A 130 4.83 11.82 1.30
N ASN A 131 4.11 12.94 1.30
CA ASN A 131 3.29 13.39 0.17
C ASN A 131 4.11 13.71 -1.10
N ASN A 132 5.42 13.89 -0.96
CA ASN A 132 6.39 14.05 -2.05
C ASN A 132 6.88 12.72 -2.66
N LEU A 133 6.47 11.57 -2.11
CA LEU A 133 6.83 10.26 -2.64
C LEU A 133 5.80 9.76 -3.67
N ASP A 134 6.28 8.90 -4.56
CA ASP A 134 5.51 8.12 -5.51
C ASP A 134 6.13 6.71 -5.62
N ILE A 135 5.48 5.84 -6.37
CA ILE A 135 6.02 4.53 -6.75
C ILE A 135 6.33 4.53 -8.25
N GLU A 136 7.52 4.11 -8.64
CA GLU A 136 7.70 3.57 -9.99
C GLU A 136 7.20 2.12 -9.98
N CYS A 137 6.69 1.62 -11.09
CA CYS A 137 6.18 0.25 -11.18
C CYS A 137 6.56 -0.35 -12.51
N GLU A 138 7.12 -1.55 -12.47
CA GLU A 138 7.50 -2.33 -13.63
C GLU A 138 6.97 -3.76 -13.47
N HIS A 139 6.30 -4.27 -14.50
CA HIS A 139 5.84 -5.66 -14.56
C HIS A 139 6.67 -6.43 -15.57
N THR A 140 7.16 -7.59 -15.13
CA THR A 140 7.75 -8.60 -15.99
C THR A 140 6.85 -9.83 -16.00
N ASP A 141 6.19 -10.06 -17.12
CA ASP A 141 5.37 -11.26 -17.30
C ASP A 141 6.21 -12.44 -17.78
N ILE A 142 6.01 -13.59 -17.16
CA ILE A 142 6.63 -14.86 -17.52
C ILE A 142 5.55 -15.73 -18.18
N TYR A 143 5.84 -16.17 -19.41
CA TYR A 143 4.89 -16.86 -20.26
C TYR A 143 5.18 -18.36 -20.37
N ASN A 144 4.13 -19.16 -20.43
CA ASN A 144 4.15 -20.49 -21.04
C ASN A 144 3.34 -20.44 -22.33
N SER A 145 4.03 -20.53 -23.46
CA SER A 145 3.44 -20.34 -24.79
C SER A 145 2.80 -18.95 -24.91
N LYS A 146 1.47 -18.84 -24.92
CA LYS A 146 0.73 -17.56 -25.01
C LYS A 146 0.05 -17.15 -23.69
N HIS A 147 0.21 -17.93 -22.62
CA HIS A 147 -0.44 -17.67 -21.34
C HIS A 147 0.59 -17.15 -20.34
N ILE A 148 0.24 -16.09 -19.62
CA ILE A 148 1.01 -15.64 -18.46
C ILE A 148 0.86 -16.69 -17.37
N ILE A 149 1.97 -17.21 -16.86
CA ILE A 149 2.00 -18.16 -15.74
C ILE A 149 2.50 -17.52 -14.45
N ARG A 150 3.16 -16.38 -14.55
CA ARG A 150 3.65 -15.60 -13.42
C ARG A 150 3.85 -14.15 -13.86
N GLN A 151 3.48 -13.21 -13.01
CA GLN A 151 3.89 -11.82 -13.12
C GLN A 151 4.87 -11.53 -11.99
N GLN A 152 5.94 -10.81 -12.30
CA GLN A 152 6.84 -10.24 -11.31
C GLN A 152 6.67 -8.72 -11.36
N THR A 153 6.37 -8.12 -10.21
CA THR A 153 6.18 -6.69 -10.07
C THR A 153 7.29 -6.10 -9.22
N ILE A 154 7.86 -4.97 -9.63
CA ILE A 154 8.88 -4.22 -8.90
C ILE A 154 8.37 -2.80 -8.68
N THR A 155 8.24 -2.38 -7.42
CA THR A 155 7.64 -1.10 -7.01
C THR A 155 8.58 -0.26 -6.12
N PRO A 156 9.64 0.36 -6.65
CA PRO A 156 10.50 1.20 -5.84
C PRO A 156 9.80 2.51 -5.46
N LEU A 157 10.00 2.94 -4.21
CA LEU A 157 9.64 4.29 -3.77
C LEU A 157 10.59 5.31 -4.39
N VAL A 158 10.03 6.35 -4.99
CA VAL A 158 10.77 7.45 -5.62
C VAL A 158 10.25 8.80 -5.13
N ASN A 159 11.05 9.84 -5.29
CA ASN A 159 10.54 11.20 -5.15
C ASN A 159 9.72 11.56 -6.40
N LYS A 160 8.60 12.25 -6.22
CA LYS A 160 7.84 12.84 -7.32
C LYS A 160 8.74 13.74 -8.15
N LYS A 161 8.65 13.61 -9.47
CA LYS A 161 9.31 14.52 -10.41
C LYS A 161 8.57 15.85 -10.36
N SER A 162 9.28 16.91 -9.96
CA SER A 162 8.78 18.29 -9.95
C SER A 162 8.42 18.81 -11.33
#